data_AF-Q4CZH7-F1
#
_entry.id   AF-Q4CZH7-F1
#
_cell.length_a   1.000
_cell.length_b   1.000
_cell.length_c   1.000
_cell.angle_alpha   90.00
_cell.angle_beta   90.00
_cell.angle_gamma   90.00
#
_symmetry.space_group_name_H-M   'P 1'
#
loop_
_entity.id
_entity.type
_entity.pdbx_description
1 polymer ?
#
loop_
_entity_poly.entity_id
_entity_poly.type
_entity_poly.pdbx_seq_one_letter_code
_entity_poly.pdbx_strand_id
1 'polypeptide(L)'
;MGLLCNASIFALMVLPVFLLSKGHHVEFRRLIALAAIIVSCMISESTLLGSLAGVPPLQNLVTVVVIPVFDTLLMDFVLNDPKARKVLHIHDAGDDAAAVLTALWTAVDLLLYRWFRWYHFISGLGFDAENLESAVEAFVDLNARLLSSRRINGWSHNSVKSNSKRRAWIGVAFVRVITTAVGVANGSTLIGNVLFTAALVLMQLLLPPLPENGSREE
;
A
#
# COMPACT_ATOMS: atom_id res chain seq x y z
N MET A 1 -10.89 29.36 -5.17
CA MET A 1 -10.12 28.40 -4.35
C MET A 1 -10.62 26.96 -4.49
N GLY A 2 -11.94 26.71 -4.52
CA GLY A 2 -12.48 25.34 -4.66
C GLY A 2 -11.97 24.56 -5.89
N LEU A 3 -11.85 25.20 -7.07
CA LEU A 3 -11.33 24.54 -8.27
C LEU A 3 -9.86 24.09 -8.11
N LEU A 4 -9.04 24.91 -7.45
CA LEU A 4 -7.65 24.57 -7.13
C LEU A 4 -7.58 23.45 -6.08
N CYS A 5 -8.46 23.47 -5.08
CA CYS A 5 -8.58 22.41 -4.07
C CYS A 5 -8.97 21.07 -4.70
N ASN A 6 -10.00 21.04 -5.54
CA ASN A 6 -10.43 19.84 -6.27
C ASN A 6 -9.35 19.32 -7.22
N ALA A 7 -8.63 20.22 -7.91
CA ALA A 7 -7.50 19.83 -8.75
C ALA A 7 -6.38 19.18 -7.92
N SER A 8 -6.05 19.73 -6.75
CA SER A 8 -5.07 19.13 -5.83
C SER A 8 -5.52 17.76 -5.31
N ILE A 9 -6.79 17.61 -4.92
CA ILE A 9 -7.35 16.32 -4.47
C ILE A 9 -7.22 15.28 -5.59
N PHE A 10 -7.63 15.62 -6.81
CA PHE A 10 -7.50 14.73 -7.96
C PHE A 10 -6.04 14.37 -8.25
N ALA A 11 -5.14 15.35 -8.23
CA ALA A 11 -3.72 15.17 -8.49
C ALA A 11 -3.01 14.29 -7.45
N LEU A 12 -3.49 14.29 -6.20
CA LEU A 12 -2.92 13.48 -5.12
C LEU A 12 -3.54 12.09 -5.02
N MET A 13 -4.85 11.96 -5.27
CA MET A 13 -5.55 10.67 -5.16
C MET A 13 -5.56 9.86 -6.45
N VAL A 14 -6.00 10.46 -7.55
CA VAL A 14 -6.39 9.72 -8.76
C VAL A 14 -5.23 9.65 -9.75
N LEU A 15 -4.58 10.79 -9.98
CA LEU A 15 -3.50 10.88 -10.96
C LEU A 15 -2.34 9.89 -10.70
N PRO A 16 -1.87 9.67 -9.45
CA PRO A 16 -0.76 8.76 -9.20
C PRO A 16 -1.13 7.31 -9.49
N VAL A 17 -2.35 6.88 -9.14
CA VAL A 17 -2.87 5.54 -9.47
C VAL A 17 -2.97 5.36 -10.98
N PHE A 18 -3.46 6.39 -11.69
CA PHE A 18 -3.54 6.38 -13.15
C PHE A 18 -2.16 6.30 -13.81
N LEU A 19 -1.20 7.11 -13.35
CA LEU A 19 0.16 7.09 -13.88
C LEU A 19 0.86 5.76 -13.60
N LEU A 20 0.69 5.20 -12.40
CA LEU A 20 1.31 3.94 -12.01
C LEU A 20 0.71 2.75 -12.78
N SER A 21 -0.61 2.73 -12.96
CA SER A 21 -1.28 1.70 -13.77
C SER A 21 -0.93 1.79 -15.24
N LYS A 22 -0.87 3.01 -15.82
CA LYS A 22 -0.47 3.22 -17.21
C LYS A 22 1.00 2.89 -17.44
N GLY A 23 1.88 3.31 -16.53
CA GLY A 23 3.33 3.12 -16.64
C GLY A 23 3.78 1.65 -16.57
N HIS A 24 3.06 0.82 -15.80
CA HIS A 24 3.36 -0.62 -15.66
C HIS A 24 2.37 -1.51 -16.43
N HIS A 25 1.65 -0.95 -17.41
CA HIS A 25 0.70 -1.68 -18.27
C HIS A 25 -0.29 -2.59 -17.51
N VAL A 26 -0.86 -2.08 -16.42
CA VAL A 26 -1.74 -2.85 -15.54
C VAL A 26 -3.06 -3.20 -16.24
N GLU A 27 -3.24 -4.49 -16.55
CA GLU A 27 -4.49 -5.01 -17.09
C GLU A 27 -5.47 -5.40 -15.96
N PHE A 28 -6.22 -4.43 -15.43
CA PHE A 28 -7.20 -4.63 -14.35
C PHE A 28 -8.16 -5.81 -14.57
N ARG A 29 -8.56 -6.07 -15.82
CA ARG A 29 -9.48 -7.15 -16.16
C ARG A 29 -8.94 -8.53 -15.78
N ARG A 30 -7.63 -8.77 -15.91
CA ARG A 30 -7.00 -10.04 -15.52
C ARG A 30 -6.83 -10.17 -14.01
N LEU A 31 -6.82 -9.05 -13.31
CA LEU A 31 -6.57 -8.96 -11.88
C LEU A 31 -7.85 -8.94 -11.05
N ILE A 32 -9.01 -9.25 -11.64
CA ILE A 32 -10.32 -9.26 -10.94
C ILE A 32 -10.28 -10.15 -9.69
N ALA A 33 -9.65 -11.32 -9.75
CA ALA A 33 -9.54 -12.20 -8.60
C ALA A 33 -8.73 -11.55 -7.46
N LEU A 34 -7.63 -10.89 -7.78
CA LEU A 34 -6.84 -10.15 -6.81
C LEU A 34 -7.62 -8.96 -6.23
N ALA A 35 -8.34 -8.23 -7.08
CA ALA A 35 -9.19 -7.12 -6.65
C ALA A 35 -10.25 -7.61 -5.64
N ALA A 36 -10.91 -8.73 -5.94
CA ALA A 36 -11.91 -9.33 -5.04
C ALA A 36 -11.31 -9.74 -3.69
N ILE A 37 -10.09 -10.28 -3.67
CA ILE A 37 -9.39 -10.62 -2.42
C ILE A 37 -9.10 -9.35 -1.62
N ILE A 38 -8.54 -8.30 -2.25
CA ILE A 38 -8.22 -7.04 -1.59
C ILE A 38 -9.50 -6.39 -1.04
N VAL A 39 -10.57 -6.33 -1.83
CA VAL A 39 -11.88 -5.83 -1.39
C VAL A 39 -12.39 -6.61 -0.19
N SER A 40 -12.35 -7.95 -0.26
CA SER A 40 -12.81 -8.80 0.84
C SER A 40 -11.97 -8.59 2.11
N CYS A 41 -10.66 -8.42 1.97
CA CYS A 41 -9.74 -8.11 3.06
C CYS A 41 -10.12 -6.80 3.73
N MET A 42 -10.20 -5.71 2.94
CA MET A 42 -10.52 -4.38 3.44
C MET A 42 -11.89 -4.31 4.13
N ILE A 43 -12.92 -4.95 3.55
CA ILE A 43 -14.24 -5.01 4.17
C ILE A 43 -14.19 -5.80 5.48
N SER A 44 -13.45 -6.92 5.51
CA SER A 44 -13.31 -7.73 6.72
C SER A 44 -12.60 -6.97 7.84
N GLU A 45 -11.53 -6.24 7.52
CA GLU A 45 -10.80 -5.39 8.47
C GLU A 45 -11.69 -4.27 9.00
N SER A 46 -12.43 -3.59 8.12
CA SER A 46 -13.36 -2.54 8.52
C SER A 46 -14.51 -3.07 9.37
N THR A 47 -15.03 -4.26 9.06
CA THR A 47 -16.06 -4.94 9.86
C THR A 47 -15.50 -5.33 11.22
N LEU A 48 -14.27 -5.84 11.27
CA LEU A 48 -13.61 -6.18 12.53
C LEU A 48 -13.42 -4.94 13.40
N LEU A 49 -12.90 -3.84 12.86
CA LEU A 49 -12.78 -2.57 13.59
C LEU A 49 -14.14 -2.05 14.06
N GLY A 50 -15.16 -2.10 13.20
CA GLY A 50 -16.52 -1.70 13.55
C GLY A 50 -17.12 -2.55 14.66
N SER A 51 -16.86 -3.86 14.67
CA SER A 51 -17.33 -4.77 15.72
C SER A 51 -16.68 -4.52 17.09
N LEU A 52 -15.54 -3.84 17.11
CA LEU A 52 -14.79 -3.48 18.31
C LEU A 52 -15.02 -2.04 18.75
N ALA A 53 -15.92 -1.31 18.08
CA ALA A 53 -16.33 0.02 18.48
C ALA A 53 -16.92 -0.02 19.89
N GLY A 54 -16.18 0.54 20.86
CA GLY A 54 -16.53 0.50 22.29
C GLY A 54 -15.54 -0.27 23.16
N VAL A 55 -14.55 -0.96 22.57
CA VAL A 55 -13.44 -1.58 23.31
C VAL A 55 -12.10 -1.02 22.80
N PRO A 56 -11.73 0.22 23.18
CA PRO A 56 -10.53 0.90 22.70
C PRO A 56 -9.23 0.08 22.77
N PRO A 57 -8.92 -0.68 23.84
CA PRO A 57 -7.68 -1.44 23.87
C PRO A 57 -7.65 -2.54 22.80
N LEU A 58 -8.78 -3.20 22.53
CA LEU A 58 -8.86 -4.23 21.50
C LEU A 58 -8.82 -3.62 20.10
N GLN A 59 -9.53 -2.49 19.91
CA GLN A 59 -9.51 -1.75 18.65
C GLN A 59 -8.09 -1.27 18.32
N ASN A 60 -7.36 -0.72 19.29
CA ASN A 60 -5.97 -0.31 19.11
C ASN A 60 -5.06 -1.50 18.78
N LEU A 61 -5.23 -2.64 19.45
CA LEU A 61 -4.47 -3.85 19.12
C LEU A 61 -4.71 -4.29 17.67
N VAL A 62 -5.96 -4.27 17.21
CA VAL A 62 -6.30 -4.64 15.84
C VAL A 62 -5.72 -3.64 14.83
N THR A 63 -5.90 -2.35 15.06
CA THR A 63 -5.38 -1.29 14.18
C THR A 63 -3.85 -1.28 14.10
N VAL A 64 -3.18 -1.46 15.24
CA VAL A 64 -1.72 -1.31 15.34
C VAL A 64 -0.99 -2.59 14.96
N VAL A 65 -1.55 -3.77 15.25
CA VAL A 65 -0.86 -5.05 15.07
C VAL A 65 -1.52 -5.88 14.00
N VAL A 66 -2.80 -6.22 14.18
CA VAL A 66 -3.46 -7.24 13.35
C VAL A 66 -3.53 -6.79 11.89
N ILE A 67 -4.04 -5.59 11.62
CA ILE A 67 -4.20 -5.08 10.25
C ILE A 67 -2.84 -4.92 9.56
N PRO A 68 -1.83 -4.22 10.13
CA PRO A 68 -0.51 -4.11 9.51
C PRO A 68 0.15 -5.46 9.20
N VAL A 69 0.04 -6.42 10.11
CA VAL A 69 0.62 -7.77 9.91
C VAL A 69 -0.14 -8.54 8.84
N PHE A 70 -1.47 -8.48 8.83
CA PHE A 70 -2.29 -9.18 7.85
C PHE A 70 -2.08 -8.64 6.44
N ASP A 71 -2.10 -7.31 6.28
CA ASP A 71 -1.80 -6.65 5.00
C ASP A 71 -0.42 -7.05 4.45
N THR A 72 0.61 -7.01 5.30
CA THR A 72 1.98 -7.32 4.88
C THR A 72 2.16 -8.80 4.56
N LEU A 73 1.48 -9.69 5.29
CA LEU A 73 1.39 -11.11 4.96
C LEU A 73 0.67 -11.35 3.64
N LEU A 74 -0.42 -10.64 3.37
CA LEU A 74 -1.13 -10.76 2.10
C LEU A 74 -0.26 -10.28 0.94
N MET A 75 0.46 -9.16 1.11
CA MET A 75 1.46 -8.70 0.13
C MET A 75 2.54 -9.75 -0.11
N ASP A 76 3.11 -10.35 0.94
CA ASP A 76 4.13 -11.40 0.83
C ASP A 76 3.59 -12.64 0.09
N PHE A 77 2.41 -13.12 0.49
CA PHE A 77 1.75 -14.25 -0.17
C PHE A 77 1.55 -13.98 -1.66
N VAL A 78 1.00 -12.81 -1.99
CA VAL A 78 0.66 -12.44 -3.36
C VAL A 78 1.91 -12.24 -4.23
N LEU A 79 3.01 -11.72 -3.68
CA LEU A 79 4.23 -11.41 -4.43
C LEU A 79 5.26 -12.55 -4.46
N ASN A 80 5.27 -13.42 -3.45
CA ASN A 80 6.32 -14.43 -3.29
C ASN A 80 5.82 -15.87 -3.38
N ASP A 81 4.51 -16.16 -3.26
CA ASP A 81 4.00 -17.51 -3.49
C ASP A 81 3.81 -17.79 -5.00
N PRO A 82 4.52 -18.78 -5.59
CA PRO A 82 4.43 -19.04 -7.02
C PRO A 82 3.04 -19.44 -7.51
N LYS A 83 2.27 -20.16 -6.67
CA LYS A 83 0.92 -20.59 -7.01
C LYS A 83 -0.02 -19.40 -6.96
N ALA A 84 0.06 -18.57 -5.92
CA ALA A 84 -0.74 -17.37 -5.79
C ALA A 84 -0.53 -16.43 -6.99
N ARG A 85 0.73 -16.15 -7.34
CA ARG A 85 1.06 -15.29 -8.50
C ARG A 85 0.47 -15.80 -9.81
N LYS A 86 0.49 -17.11 -10.03
CA LYS A 86 -0.08 -17.73 -11.22
C LYS A 86 -1.60 -17.64 -11.25
N VAL A 87 -2.25 -17.96 -10.13
CA VAL A 87 -3.72 -17.90 -10.00
C VAL A 87 -4.25 -16.47 -10.08
N LEU A 88 -3.49 -15.51 -9.54
CA LEU A 88 -3.86 -14.09 -9.48
C LEU A 88 -3.36 -13.29 -10.68
N HIS A 89 -2.75 -13.94 -11.68
CA HIS A 89 -2.21 -13.32 -12.90
C HIS A 89 -1.14 -12.23 -12.68
N ILE A 90 -0.49 -12.21 -11.52
CA ILE A 90 0.61 -11.28 -11.20
C ILE A 90 1.93 -11.76 -11.77
N HIS A 91 2.03 -13.06 -12.06
CA HIS A 91 3.20 -13.61 -12.74
C HIS A 91 3.46 -12.93 -14.10
N ASP A 92 2.39 -12.56 -14.82
CA ASP A 92 2.47 -11.90 -16.14
C ASP A 92 3.16 -10.53 -16.08
N ALA A 93 3.19 -9.90 -14.90
CA ALA A 93 3.82 -8.60 -14.70
C ALA A 93 5.33 -8.67 -14.40
N GLY A 94 5.93 -9.86 -14.27
CA GLY A 94 7.37 -10.00 -14.03
C GLY A 94 7.88 -9.22 -12.82
N ASP A 95 8.82 -8.31 -13.07
CA ASP A 95 9.44 -7.41 -12.08
C ASP A 95 8.48 -6.31 -11.58
N ASP A 96 7.46 -5.99 -12.36
CA ASP A 96 6.48 -4.94 -12.04
C ASP A 96 5.37 -5.41 -11.09
N ALA A 97 5.38 -6.68 -10.68
CA ALA A 97 4.39 -7.28 -9.79
C ALA A 97 4.07 -6.44 -8.54
N ALA A 98 5.10 -5.83 -7.93
CA ALA A 98 4.94 -4.93 -6.77
C ALA A 98 4.11 -3.67 -7.12
N ALA A 99 4.38 -3.08 -8.28
CA ALA A 99 3.65 -1.91 -8.77
C ALA A 99 2.21 -2.29 -9.13
N VAL A 100 2.00 -3.43 -9.79
CA VAL A 100 0.67 -3.94 -10.13
C VAL A 100 -0.19 -4.16 -8.87
N LEU A 101 0.36 -4.85 -7.86
CA LEU A 101 -0.33 -5.05 -6.59
C LEU A 101 -0.67 -3.72 -5.93
N THR A 102 0.29 -2.80 -5.87
CA THR A 102 0.09 -1.49 -5.24
C THR A 102 -0.96 -0.65 -5.96
N ALA A 103 -0.92 -0.61 -7.30
CA ALA A 103 -1.90 0.11 -8.10
C ALA A 103 -3.32 -0.41 -7.83
N LEU A 104 -3.48 -1.74 -7.82
CA LEU A 104 -4.78 -2.33 -7.59
C LEU A 104 -5.26 -2.09 -6.16
N TRP A 105 -4.37 -2.25 -5.18
CA TRP A 105 -4.70 -2.02 -3.78
C TRP A 105 -5.16 -0.60 -3.53
N THR A 106 -4.41 0.37 -4.04
CA THR A 106 -4.72 1.81 -3.89
C THR A 106 -5.96 2.22 -4.68
N ALA A 107 -6.20 1.62 -5.85
CA ALA A 107 -7.45 1.82 -6.59
C ALA A 107 -8.67 1.32 -5.79
N VAL A 108 -8.56 0.16 -5.14
CA VAL A 108 -9.63 -0.39 -4.29
C VAL A 108 -9.86 0.49 -3.06
N ASP A 109 -8.80 0.92 -2.37
CA ASP A 109 -8.90 1.84 -1.21
C ASP A 109 -9.64 3.13 -1.60
N LEU A 110 -9.22 3.72 -2.72
CA LEU A 110 -9.79 4.94 -3.26
C LEU A 110 -11.27 4.77 -3.58
N LEU A 111 -11.66 3.68 -4.24
CA LEU A 111 -13.06 3.40 -4.57
C LEU A 111 -13.94 3.17 -3.33
N LEU A 112 -13.44 2.40 -2.35
CA LEU A 112 -14.23 2.01 -1.18
C LEU A 112 -14.37 3.15 -0.17
N TYR A 113 -13.30 3.88 0.12
CA TYR A 113 -13.27 4.77 1.29
C TYR A 113 -13.26 6.26 0.97
N ARG A 114 -12.88 6.66 -0.24
CA ARG A 114 -12.57 8.07 -0.52
C ARG A 114 -13.38 8.66 -1.68
N TRP A 115 -13.66 7.86 -2.71
CA TRP A 115 -14.30 8.32 -3.94
C TRP A 115 -15.68 8.94 -3.69
N PHE A 116 -16.55 8.27 -2.94
CA PHE A 116 -17.91 8.75 -2.69
C PHE A 116 -17.94 10.06 -1.90
N ARG A 117 -17.06 10.20 -0.90
CA ARG A 117 -16.96 11.42 -0.09
C ARG A 117 -16.52 12.61 -0.92
N TRP A 118 -15.50 12.42 -1.76
CA TRP A 118 -15.03 13.46 -2.68
C TRP A 118 -16.06 13.78 -3.77
N TYR A 119 -16.71 12.76 -4.35
CA TYR A 119 -17.74 12.95 -5.38
C TYR A 119 -18.91 13.81 -4.88
N HIS A 120 -19.31 13.66 -3.62
CA HIS A 120 -20.37 14.50 -3.05
C HIS A 120 -19.96 15.98 -2.94
N PHE A 121 -18.69 16.23 -2.62
CA PHE A 121 -18.15 17.59 -2.43
C PHE A 121 -17.67 18.27 -3.70
N ILE A 122 -17.48 17.54 -4.80
CA ILE A 122 -16.86 18.09 -6.02
C ILE A 122 -17.66 19.25 -6.64
N SER A 123 -18.98 19.28 -6.39
CA SER A 123 -19.88 20.35 -6.85
C SER A 123 -19.80 21.61 -5.99
N GLY A 124 -19.20 21.52 -4.80
CA GLY A 124 -19.01 22.63 -3.89
C GLY A 124 -17.90 23.58 -4.36
N LEU A 125 -18.16 24.90 -4.29
CA LEU A 125 -17.18 25.94 -4.63
C LEU A 125 -16.20 26.26 -3.48
N GLY A 126 -16.39 25.62 -2.32
CA GLY A 126 -15.62 25.84 -1.10
C GLY A 126 -14.26 25.15 -1.07
N PHE A 127 -13.40 25.58 -0.14
CA PHE A 127 -12.19 24.85 0.23
C PHE A 127 -12.58 23.72 1.19
N ASP A 128 -12.12 22.50 0.90
CA ASP A 128 -12.41 21.31 1.70
C ASP A 128 -11.10 20.73 2.26
N ALA A 129 -10.80 21.11 3.49
CA ALA A 129 -9.59 20.68 4.19
C ALA A 129 -9.56 19.17 4.41
N GLU A 130 -10.70 18.55 4.75
CA GLU A 130 -10.79 17.14 5.10
C GLU A 130 -10.55 16.24 3.88
N ASN A 131 -11.10 16.62 2.72
CA ASN A 131 -10.82 15.91 1.48
C ASN A 131 -9.39 16.15 0.98
N LEU A 132 -8.82 17.33 1.20
CA LEU A 132 -7.41 17.57 0.87
C LEU A 132 -6.47 16.74 1.76
N GLU A 133 -6.70 16.69 3.07
CA GLU A 133 -5.92 15.86 4.00
C GLU A 133 -6.01 14.39 3.64
N SER A 134 -7.24 13.91 3.38
CA SER A 134 -7.44 12.54 2.89
C SER A 134 -6.68 12.32 1.58
N ALA A 135 -6.66 13.28 0.67
CA ALA A 135 -5.92 13.11 -0.58
C ALA A 135 -4.39 12.97 -0.35
N VAL A 136 -3.84 13.74 0.60
CA VAL A 136 -2.44 13.61 1.02
C VAL A 136 -2.20 12.23 1.65
N GLU A 137 -3.08 11.75 2.52
CA GLU A 137 -2.96 10.42 3.11
C GLU A 137 -2.97 9.31 2.04
N ALA A 138 -3.85 9.41 1.05
CA ALA A 138 -3.92 8.44 -0.05
C ALA A 138 -2.60 8.39 -0.83
N PHE A 139 -2.01 9.56 -1.10
CA PHE A 139 -0.73 9.66 -1.79
C PHE A 139 0.40 9.05 -0.96
N VAL A 140 0.49 9.38 0.32
CA VAL A 140 1.52 8.82 1.21
C VAL A 140 1.35 7.31 1.34
N ASP A 141 0.13 6.81 1.51
CA ASP A 141 -0.15 5.38 1.60
C ASP A 141 0.21 4.63 0.31
N LEU A 142 -0.07 5.21 -0.87
CA LEU A 142 0.37 4.65 -2.15
C LEU A 142 1.90 4.50 -2.20
N ASN A 143 2.64 5.54 -1.81
CA ASN A 143 4.10 5.49 -1.81
C ASN A 143 4.61 4.46 -0.79
N ALA A 144 4.05 4.43 0.42
CA ALA A 144 4.40 3.47 1.45
C ALA A 144 4.17 2.03 0.97
N ARG A 145 3.01 1.75 0.35
CA ARG A 145 2.68 0.44 -0.22
C ARG A 145 3.57 0.06 -1.39
N LEU A 146 3.96 1.01 -2.24
CA LEU A 146 4.88 0.75 -3.33
C LEU A 146 6.26 0.36 -2.80
N LEU A 147 6.77 1.10 -1.81
CA LEU A 147 8.06 0.83 -1.19
C LEU A 147 8.05 -0.50 -0.43
N SER A 148 6.96 -0.80 0.29
CA SER A 148 6.82 -2.04 1.02
C SER A 148 6.72 -3.24 0.08
N SER A 149 5.86 -3.17 -0.94
CA SER A 149 5.69 -4.24 -1.94
C SER A 149 6.99 -4.50 -2.70
N ARG A 150 7.72 -3.45 -3.09
CA ARG A 150 9.04 -3.60 -3.73
C ARG A 150 10.06 -4.27 -2.81
N ARG A 151 10.06 -3.93 -1.52
CA ARG A 151 10.97 -4.54 -0.55
C ARG A 151 10.62 -6.00 -0.27
N ILE A 152 9.33 -6.33 -0.27
CA ILE A 152 8.82 -7.67 -0.06
C ILE A 152 9.04 -8.53 -1.30
N ASN A 153 8.91 -7.97 -2.51
CA ASN A 153 9.09 -8.69 -3.76
C ASN A 153 10.52 -9.24 -3.84
N GLY A 154 10.66 -10.52 -3.50
CA GLY A 154 11.95 -11.20 -3.41
C GLY A 154 12.50 -11.62 -4.76
N TRP A 155 11.76 -11.40 -5.85
CA TRP A 155 12.17 -11.78 -7.20
C TRP A 155 13.24 -10.81 -7.72
N SER A 156 14.49 -11.13 -7.44
CA SER A 156 15.58 -10.86 -8.38
C SER A 156 15.91 -12.21 -8.99
N HIS A 157 15.95 -12.24 -10.32
CA HIS A 157 16.04 -13.45 -11.13
C HIS A 157 17.33 -14.26 -10.88
N ASN A 158 18.29 -13.75 -10.09
CA ASN A 158 19.60 -14.36 -9.89
C ASN A 158 20.08 -14.50 -8.43
N SER A 159 19.32 -14.07 -7.41
CA SER A 159 19.85 -14.13 -6.04
C SER A 159 19.54 -15.46 -5.36
N VAL A 160 20.60 -16.25 -5.16
CA VAL A 160 20.78 -17.31 -4.15
C VAL A 160 19.73 -17.26 -3.04
N LYS A 161 19.16 -18.43 -2.71
CA LYS A 161 18.25 -18.76 -1.59
C LYS A 161 18.75 -18.26 -0.22
N SER A 162 18.93 -16.96 -0.04
CA SER A 162 19.25 -16.37 1.23
C SER A 162 17.95 -16.26 2.02
N ASN A 163 17.93 -16.88 3.19
CA ASN A 163 16.85 -16.74 4.18
C ASN A 163 16.51 -15.26 4.49
N SER A 164 17.41 -14.32 4.19
CA SER A 164 17.19 -12.89 4.41
C SER A 164 16.05 -12.31 3.57
N LYS A 165 15.89 -12.69 2.29
CA LYS A 165 14.79 -12.19 1.44
C LYS A 165 13.44 -12.73 1.88
N ARG A 166 13.40 -13.99 2.33
CA ARG A 166 12.18 -14.66 2.80
C ARG A 166 11.59 -14.06 4.09
N ARG A 167 12.32 -13.16 4.75
CA ARG A 167 11.90 -12.45 5.97
C ARG A 167 11.76 -10.94 5.78
N ALA A 168 11.88 -10.43 4.55
CA ALA A 168 11.76 -8.99 4.29
C ALA A 168 10.40 -8.45 4.75
N TRP A 169 9.33 -9.22 4.56
CA TRP A 169 7.99 -8.87 5.04
C TRP A 169 7.93 -8.69 6.56
N ILE A 170 8.69 -9.47 7.34
CA ILE A 170 8.73 -9.34 8.81
C ILE A 170 9.29 -7.98 9.20
N GLY A 171 10.37 -7.54 8.54
CA GLY A 171 10.95 -6.22 8.76
C GLY A 171 9.97 -5.11 8.42
N VAL A 172 9.28 -5.21 7.28
CA VAL A 172 8.24 -4.25 6.87
C VAL A 172 7.08 -4.23 7.86
N ALA A 173 6.58 -5.39 8.27
CA ALA A 173 5.50 -5.53 9.24
C ALA A 173 5.86 -4.90 10.57
N PHE A 174 7.05 -5.19 11.09
CA PHE A 174 7.54 -4.64 12.36
C PHE A 174 7.61 -3.11 12.33
N VAL A 175 8.19 -2.53 11.27
CA VAL A 175 8.22 -1.08 11.11
C VAL A 175 6.81 -0.52 11.02
N ARG A 176 5.93 -1.14 10.21
CA ARG A 176 4.55 -0.68 10.05
C ARG A 176 3.82 -0.66 11.39
N VAL A 177 3.94 -1.72 12.19
CA VAL A 177 3.36 -1.78 13.55
C VAL A 177 3.85 -0.63 14.42
N ILE A 178 5.16 -0.37 14.47
CA ILE A 178 5.72 0.73 15.28
C ILE A 178 5.20 2.08 14.79
N THR A 179 5.27 2.35 13.49
CA THR A 179 4.88 3.65 12.95
C THR A 179 3.38 3.88 13.04
N THR A 180 2.56 2.83 12.87
CA THR A 180 1.11 2.89 13.12
C THR A 180 0.81 3.11 14.60
N ALA A 181 1.55 2.50 15.52
CA ALA A 181 1.41 2.78 16.96
C ALA A 181 1.67 4.25 17.28
N VAL A 182 2.72 4.83 16.69
CA VAL A 182 3.04 6.27 16.83
C VAL A 182 1.93 7.13 16.23
N GLY A 183 1.37 6.77 15.07
CA GLY A 183 0.25 7.47 14.47
C GLY A 183 -1.00 7.46 15.36
N VAL A 184 -1.37 6.30 15.90
CA VAL A 184 -2.49 6.14 16.84
C VAL A 184 -2.26 6.95 18.11
N ALA A 185 -1.06 6.93 18.68
CA ALA A 185 -0.72 7.69 19.88
C ALA A 185 -0.82 9.22 19.67
N ASN A 186 -0.53 9.70 18.45
CA ASN A 186 -0.67 11.11 18.07
C ASN A 186 -2.08 11.46 17.55
N GLY A 187 -2.99 10.50 17.45
CA GLY A 187 -4.33 10.71 16.89
C GLY A 187 -4.34 11.04 15.39
N SER A 188 -3.27 10.72 14.65
CA SER A 188 -3.16 11.00 13.22
C SER A 188 -2.58 9.82 12.44
N THR A 189 -3.40 9.25 11.57
CA THR A 189 -3.03 8.22 10.59
C THR A 189 -1.96 8.71 9.63
N LEU A 190 -2.06 9.96 9.19
CA LEU A 190 -1.07 10.60 8.32
C LEU A 190 0.33 10.59 8.93
N ILE A 191 0.49 10.97 10.21
CA ILE A 191 1.80 10.97 10.88
C ILE A 191 2.42 9.56 10.86
N GLY A 192 1.61 8.55 11.18
CA GLY A 192 2.05 7.16 11.14
C GLY A 192 2.52 6.73 9.74
N ASN A 193 1.76 7.07 8.70
CA ASN A 193 2.09 6.72 7.32
C ASN A 193 3.31 7.48 6.77
N VAL A 194 3.48 8.75 7.15
CA VAL A 194 4.68 9.54 6.79
C VAL A 194 5.91 8.93 7.44
N LEU A 195 5.85 8.59 8.74
CA LEU A 195 6.95 7.91 9.43
C LEU A 195 7.24 6.54 8.82
N PHE A 196 6.20 5.79 8.44
CA PHE A 196 6.37 4.50 7.77
C PHE A 196 7.11 4.65 6.44
N THR A 197 6.67 5.60 5.61
CA THR A 197 7.32 5.92 4.33
C THR A 197 8.77 6.31 4.53
N ALA A 198 9.04 7.23 5.47
CA ALA A 198 10.40 7.67 5.78
C ALA A 198 11.27 6.52 6.27
N ALA A 199 10.74 5.65 7.13
CA ALA A 199 11.46 4.47 7.61
C ALA A 199 11.76 3.48 6.48
N LEU A 200 10.83 3.25 5.55
CA LEU A 200 11.07 2.39 4.38
C LEU A 200 12.16 2.95 3.46
N VAL A 201 12.16 4.27 3.22
CA VAL A 201 13.23 4.95 2.47
C VAL A 201 14.56 4.81 3.18
N LEU A 202 14.60 5.09 4.48
CA LEU A 202 15.82 4.95 5.29
C LEU A 202 16.35 3.52 5.25
N MET A 203 15.46 2.54 5.37
CA MET A 203 15.84 1.14 5.27
C MET A 203 16.31 0.75 3.86
N GLN A 204 15.88 1.41 2.79
CA GLN A 204 16.40 1.19 1.42
C GLN A 204 17.79 1.79 1.26
N LEU A 205 18.04 2.95 1.86
CA LEU A 205 19.34 3.61 1.86
C LEU A 205 20.39 2.84 2.68
N LEU A 206 19.99 2.33 3.85
CA LEU A 206 20.89 1.65 4.80
C LEU A 206 21.08 0.17 4.49
N LEU A 207 20.08 -0.49 3.88
CA LEU A 207 20.15 -1.88 3.45
C LEU A 207 19.77 -1.96 1.96
N PRO A 208 20.63 -1.47 1.05
CA PRO A 208 20.38 -1.60 -0.36
C PRO A 208 20.29 -3.09 -0.74
N PRO A 209 19.38 -3.47 -1.65
CA PRO A 209 19.40 -4.82 -2.20
C PRO A 209 20.78 -5.03 -2.85
N LEU A 210 21.52 -6.05 -2.42
CA LEU A 210 22.85 -6.33 -2.97
C LEU A 210 22.76 -6.34 -4.50
N PRO A 211 23.68 -5.64 -5.20
CA PRO A 211 23.66 -5.57 -6.64
C PRO A 211 23.73 -6.98 -7.24
N GLU A 212 22.95 -7.19 -8.30
CA GLU A 212 23.11 -8.34 -9.17
C GLU A 212 24.56 -8.34 -9.66
N ASN A 213 25.36 -9.31 -9.22
CA ASN A 213 26.64 -9.62 -9.83
C ASN A 213 26.36 -10.07 -11.28
N GLY A 214 26.30 -9.08 -12.16
CA GLY A 214 26.08 -9.21 -13.60
C GLY A 214 26.76 -8.10 -14.40
N SER A 215 27.49 -7.18 -13.76
CA SER A 215 28.50 -6.40 -14.47
C SER A 215 29.70 -7.30 -14.74
N ARG A 216 29.73 -7.84 -15.97
CA ARG A 216 30.99 -8.17 -16.65
C ARG A 216 31.89 -6.94 -16.55
N GLU A 217 32.85 -6.98 -15.64
CA GLU A 217 34.10 -6.26 -15.85
C GLU A 217 34.97 -7.19 -16.70
N GLU A 218 35.11 -6.76 -17.96
CA GLU A 218 36.24 -6.92 -18.90
C GLU A 218 36.98 -8.28 -18.97
#